data_AF-A0A9D1VY99-F1
#
_entry.id   AF-A0A9D1VY99-F1
#
_cell.length_a   1.000
_cell.length_b   1.000
_cell.length_c   1.000
_cell.angle_alpha   90.00
_cell.angle_beta   90.00
_cell.angle_gamma   90.00
#
_symmetry.space_group_name_H-M   'P 1'
#
loop_
_entity.id
_entity.type
_entity.pdbx_description
1 polymer ?
#
loop_
_entity_poly.entity_id
_entity_poly.type
_entity_poly.pdbx_seq_one_letter_code
_entity_poly.pdbx_strand_id
1 'polypeptide(L)'
;SKMVRNSVTAYVNRDLELARDVMKADDEIDLYFDEVKDEMISFIKEEKGENGKAIFDLIMVTKYLERIGDHATNIAEWVEFSITGVHKDSAVIHES
;
A
#
# COMPACT_ATOMS: atom_id res chain seq x y z
N SER A 1 8.51 4.12 8.56
CA SER A 1 7.27 4.02 7.76
C SER A 1 6.12 4.67 8.53
N LYS A 2 5.50 5.73 7.97
CA LYS A 2 4.37 6.46 8.59
C LYS A 2 3.12 5.58 8.69
N MET A 3 2.81 4.80 7.65
CA MET A 3 1.66 3.90 7.62
C MET A 3 1.73 2.81 8.68
N VAL A 4 2.87 2.12 8.81
CA VAL A 4 3.06 1.09 9.86
C VAL A 4 2.88 1.67 11.27
N ARG A 5 3.43 2.86 11.53
CA ARG A 5 3.25 3.51 12.83
C ARG A 5 1.78 3.88 13.06
N ASN A 6 1.14 4.45 12.04
CA ASN A 6 -0.23 4.91 12.13
C ASN A 6 -1.21 3.74 12.25
N SER A 7 -1.00 2.61 11.57
CA SER A 7 -1.84 1.41 11.69
C SER A 7 -1.77 0.80 13.09
N VAL A 8 -0.56 0.73 13.68
CA VAL A 8 -0.39 0.30 15.07
C VAL A 8 -1.02 1.29 16.05
N THR A 9 -0.88 2.59 15.79
CA THR A 9 -1.49 3.63 16.63
C THR A 9 -3.02 3.57 16.58
N ALA A 10 -3.58 3.36 15.38
CA ALA A 10 -5.02 3.19 15.18
C ALA A 10 -5.53 1.97 15.94
N TYR A 11 -4.78 0.86 15.91
CA TYR A 11 -5.11 -0.35 16.66
C TYR A 11 -5.12 -0.12 18.17
N VAL A 12 -4.05 0.44 18.73
CA VAL A 12 -3.94 0.68 20.19
C VAL A 12 -5.04 1.62 20.69
N ASN A 13 -5.35 2.66 19.93
CA ASN A 13 -6.31 3.69 20.34
C ASN A 13 -7.75 3.41 19.90
N ARG A 14 -8.00 2.34 19.13
CA ARG A 14 -9.28 2.08 18.44
C ARG A 14 -9.74 3.29 17.62
N ASP A 15 -8.81 3.90 16.90
CA ASP A 15 -9.04 5.10 16.12
C ASP A 15 -9.45 4.75 14.69
N LEU A 16 -10.75 4.83 14.41
CA LEU A 16 -11.34 4.51 13.12
C LEU A 16 -10.93 5.49 12.02
N GLU A 17 -10.79 6.78 12.34
CA GLU A 17 -10.41 7.78 11.34
C GLU A 17 -8.95 7.57 10.92
N LEU A 18 -8.05 7.32 11.89
CA LEU A 18 -6.66 7.03 11.59
C LEU A 18 -6.50 5.73 10.79
N ALA A 19 -7.31 4.70 11.05
CA ALA A 19 -7.33 3.49 10.23
C ALA A 19 -7.71 3.80 8.78
N ARG A 20 -8.76 4.61 8.56
CA ARG A 20 -9.19 5.03 7.22
C ARG A 20 -8.16 5.87 6.49
N ASP A 21 -7.42 6.71 7.22
CA ASP A 21 -6.33 7.49 6.64
C ASP A 21 -5.15 6.61 6.22
N VAL A 22 -4.87 5.52 6.95
CA VAL A 22 -3.88 4.52 6.50
C VAL A 22 -4.33 3.85 5.21
N MET A 23 -5.60 3.42 5.12
CA MET A 23 -6.12 2.79 3.91
C MET A 23 -6.04 3.71 2.68
N LYS A 24 -6.41 4.98 2.83
CA LYS A 24 -6.32 5.97 1.73
C LYS A 24 -4.88 6.26 1.31
N ALA A 25 -3.94 6.24 2.26
CA ALA A 25 -2.53 6.49 1.96
C ALA A 25 -1.92 5.36 1.13
N ASP A 26 -2.47 4.15 1.20
CA ASP A 26 -2.05 3.00 0.39
C ASP A 26 -2.40 3.20 -1.08
N ASP A 27 -3.63 3.67 -1.37
CA ASP A 27 -4.08 3.98 -2.74
C ASP A 27 -3.12 4.98 -3.44
N GLU A 28 -2.57 5.95 -2.69
CA GLU A 28 -1.56 6.88 -3.20
C GLU A 28 -0.22 6.20 -3.47
N ILE A 29 0.22 5.28 -2.60
CA ILE A 29 1.47 4.54 -2.77
C ILE A 29 1.42 3.61 -3.98
N ASP A 30 0.30 2.94 -4.19
CA ASP A 30 0.08 2.07 -5.35
C ASP A 30 0.19 2.85 -6.67
N LEU A 31 -0.45 4.03 -6.72
CA LEU A 31 -0.35 4.92 -7.88
C LEU A 31 1.10 5.36 -8.12
N TYR A 32 1.81 5.80 -7.08
CA TYR A 32 3.21 6.19 -7.21
C TYR A 32 4.11 5.02 -7.61
N PHE A 33 3.83 3.81 -7.13
CA PHE A 33 4.59 2.62 -7.54
C PHE A 33 4.45 2.38 -9.05
N ASP A 34 3.23 2.47 -9.58
CA ASP A 34 2.97 2.31 -11.01
C ASP A 34 3.66 3.39 -11.85
N GLU A 35 3.57 4.66 -11.44
CA GLU A 35 4.25 5.77 -12.11
C GLU A 35 5.77 5.58 -12.14
N VAL A 36 6.37 5.28 -10.98
CA VAL A 36 7.82 5.10 -10.84
C VAL A 36 8.31 3.90 -11.64
N LYS A 37 7.56 2.81 -11.67
CA LYS A 37 7.85 1.61 -12.46
C LYS A 37 7.86 1.93 -13.96
N ASP A 38 6.87 2.67 -14.45
CA ASP A 38 6.76 3.03 -15.86
C ASP A 38 7.89 3.99 -16.30
N GLU A 39 8.27 4.94 -15.44
CA GLU A 39 9.43 5.81 -15.65
C GLU A 39 10.73 5.00 -15.71
N MET A 40 10.93 4.06 -14.78
CA MET A 40 12.11 3.20 -14.75
C MET A 40 12.22 2.31 -16.00
N ILE A 41 11.12 1.74 -16.48
CA ILE A 41 11.11 0.95 -17.72
C ILE A 41 11.46 1.82 -18.93
N SER A 42 10.93 3.05 -18.98
CA SER A 42 11.25 4.02 -20.03
C SER A 42 12.74 4.36 -20.03
N PHE A 43 13.33 4.59 -18.86
CA PHE A 43 14.75 4.86 -18.71
C PHE A 43 15.64 3.67 -19.15
N ILE A 44 15.26 2.43 -18.81
CA ILE A 44 15.95 1.21 -19.30
C ILE A 44 15.99 1.19 -20.84
N LYS A 45 14.87 1.54 -21.48
CA LYS A 45 14.74 1.55 -22.94
C LYS A 45 15.61 2.63 -23.58
N GLU A 46 15.65 3.83 -23.00
CA GLU A 46 16.47 4.96 -23.48
C GLU A 46 17.97 4.65 -23.41
N GLU A 47 18.42 4.06 -22.31
CA GLU A 47 19.81 3.65 -22.07
C GLU A 47 20.17 2.31 -22.75
N LYS A 48 19.32 1.79 -23.64
CA LYS A 48 19.50 0.52 -24.37
C LYS A 48 19.84 -0.67 -23.46
N GLY A 49 19.35 -0.64 -22.22
CA GLY A 49 19.56 -1.70 -21.23
C GLY A 49 20.93 -1.70 -20.54
N GLU A 50 21.81 -0.71 -20.77
CA GLU A 50 23.16 -0.68 -20.17
C GLU A 50 23.11 -0.73 -18.64
N ASN A 51 22.13 -0.04 -18.04
CA ASN A 51 21.91 0.01 -16.59
C ASN A 51 20.73 -0.87 -16.10
N GLY A 52 20.22 -1.77 -16.95
CA GLY A 52 18.94 -2.48 -16.71
C GLY A 52 18.87 -3.24 -15.38
N LYS A 53 19.99 -3.84 -14.94
CA LYS A 53 20.05 -4.57 -13.67
C LYS A 53 19.88 -3.65 -12.46
N ALA A 54 20.60 -2.54 -12.42
CA ALA A 54 20.53 -1.60 -11.29
C ALA A 54 19.15 -0.95 -11.17
N ILE A 55 18.53 -0.63 -12.31
CA ILE A 55 17.17 -0.08 -12.34
C ILE A 55 16.16 -1.13 -11.90
N PHE A 56 16.30 -2.38 -12.33
CA PHE A 56 15.46 -3.48 -11.85
C PHE A 56 15.57 -3.68 -10.33
N ASP A 57 16.78 -3.63 -9.78
CA ASP A 57 16.99 -3.71 -8.32
C ASP A 57 16.23 -2.58 -7.59
N LEU A 58 16.18 -1.38 -8.17
CA LEU A 58 15.42 -0.25 -7.63
C LEU A 58 13.90 -0.42 -7.74
N ILE A 59 13.40 -0.98 -8.85
CA ILE A 59 11.98 -1.38 -8.98
C ILE A 59 11.62 -2.37 -7.86
N MET A 60 12.49 -3.36 -7.60
CA MET A 60 12.26 -4.35 -6.54
C MET A 60 12.23 -3.71 -5.14
N VAL A 61 13.12 -2.76 -4.85
CA VAL A 61 13.08 -1.99 -3.59
C VAL A 61 11.74 -1.26 -3.45
N THR A 62 11.28 -0.59 -4.51
CA THR A 62 10.00 0.14 -4.51
C THR A 62 8.83 -0.82 -4.29
N LYS A 63 8.85 -2.01 -4.91
CA LYS A 63 7.84 -3.05 -4.69
C LYS A 63 7.84 -3.56 -3.25
N TYR A 64 9.00 -3.71 -2.60
CA TYR A 64 9.03 -4.10 -1.19
C TYR A 64 8.49 -3.01 -0.26
N LEU A 65 8.63 -1.74 -0.62
CA LEU A 65 8.01 -0.65 0.13
C LEU A 65 6.49 -0.65 0.01
N GLU A 66 5.95 -0.90 -1.19
CA GLU A 66 4.50 -1.07 -1.43
C GLU A 66 3.94 -2.22 -0.58
N ARG A 67 4.59 -3.40 -0.58
CA ARG A 67 4.15 -4.54 0.26
C ARG A 67 4.13 -4.25 1.77
N ILE A 68 4.97 -3.33 2.24
CA ILE A 68 4.94 -2.88 3.64
C ILE A 68 3.72 -1.96 3.88
N GLY A 69 3.32 -1.17 2.87
CA GLY A 69 2.07 -0.43 2.80
C GLY A 69 0.86 -1.36 2.93
N ASP A 70 0.72 -2.35 2.05
CA ASP A 70 -0.34 -3.38 2.09
C ASP A 70 -0.50 -4.00 3.48
N HIS A 71 0.61 -4.38 4.12
CA HIS A 71 0.57 -4.97 5.44
C HIS A 71 0.07 -3.99 6.52
N ALA A 72 0.39 -2.70 6.39
CA ALA A 72 -0.17 -1.67 7.26
C ALA A 72 -1.67 -1.45 6.99
N THR A 73 -2.10 -1.52 5.73
CA THR A 73 -3.52 -1.45 5.32
C THR A 73 -4.32 -2.61 5.88
N ASN A 74 -3.83 -3.84 5.76
CA ASN A 74 -4.49 -5.01 6.35
C ASN A 74 -4.72 -4.83 7.86
N ILE A 75 -3.73 -4.30 8.59
CA ILE A 75 -3.89 -3.99 10.01
C ILE A 75 -5.00 -2.95 10.22
N ALA A 76 -5.02 -1.88 9.42
CA ALA A 76 -6.03 -0.84 9.51
C ALA A 76 -7.46 -1.35 9.20
N GLU A 77 -7.61 -2.24 8.22
CA GLU A 77 -8.88 -2.90 7.91
C GLU A 77 -9.38 -3.75 9.08
N TRP A 78 -8.48 -4.49 9.75
CA TRP A 78 -8.82 -5.21 10.98
C TRP A 78 -9.23 -4.28 12.12
N VAL A 79 -8.64 -3.08 12.22
CA VAL A 79 -9.07 -2.05 13.19
C VAL A 79 -10.50 -1.61 12.89
N GLU A 80 -10.82 -1.25 11.65
CA GLU A 80 -12.17 -0.87 11.25
C GLU A 80 -13.19 -1.99 11.53
N PHE A 81 -12.86 -3.24 11.18
CA PHE A 81 -13.70 -4.39 11.49
C PHE A 81 -13.91 -4.56 12.99
N SER A 82 -12.87 -4.42 13.81
CA SER A 82 -12.96 -4.58 15.27
C SER A 82 -13.84 -3.52 15.95
N ILE A 83 -14.07 -2.38 15.29
CA ILE A 83 -14.89 -1.27 15.78
C ILE A 83 -16.32 -1.35 15.24
N THR A 84 -16.46 -1.64 13.94
CA THR A 84 -17.73 -1.53 13.22
C THR A 84 -18.45 -2.87 13.01
N GLY A 85 -17.72 -3.98 13.11
CA GLY A 85 -18.20 -5.31 12.73
C GLY A 85 -18.32 -5.54 11.22
N VAL A 86 -17.94 -4.56 10.39
CA VAL A 86 -17.99 -4.66 8.92
C VAL A 86 -16.57 -4.78 8.38
N HIS A 87 -16.31 -5.85 7.64
CA HIS A 87 -15.08 -6.00 6.88
C HIS A 87 -15.39 -5.65 5.42
N LYS A 88 -14.48 -4.94 4.75
CA LYS A 88 -14.54 -4.56 3.34
C LYS A 88 -15.07 -5.69 2.41
N ASP A 89 -14.71 -6.95 2.67
CA ASP A 89 -15.17 -8.11 1.88
C ASP A 89 -16.57 -8.65 2.24
N SER A 90 -17.11 -8.31 3.41
CA SER A 90 -18.43 -8.76 3.87
C SER A 90 -19.60 -8.00 3.23
N ALA A 91 -19.33 -6.88 2.54
CA ALA A 91 -20.37 -6.11 1.84
C ALA A 91 -20.90 -6.82 0.57
N VAL A 92 -20.18 -7.82 0.04
CA VAL A 92 -20.52 -8.48 -1.24
C VAL A 92 -21.48 -9.68 -1.06
N ILE A 93 -21.69 -10.16 0.17
CA ILE A 93 -22.47 -11.39 0.45
C ILE A 93 -23.94 -11.17 0.82
N HIS A 94 -24.48 -9.94 0.71
CA HIS A 94 -25.89 -9.64 1.00
C HIS A 94 -26.72 -9.06 -0.16
N GLU A 95 -26.23 -9.18 -1.40
CA GLU A 95 -27.05 -9.02 -2.61
C GLU A 95 -26.99 -10.31 -3.45
N SER A 96 -27.80 -11.30 -3.09
CA SER A 96 -28.16 -12.47 -3.91
C SER A 96 -29.53 -12.99 -3.50
#